data_AF-A0A5A9W325-F1
#
_entry.id   AF-A0A5A9W325-F1
#
_cell.length_a   1.000
_cell.length_b   1.000
_cell.length_c   1.000
_cell.angle_alpha   90.00
_cell.angle_beta   90.00
_cell.angle_gamma   90.00
#
_symmetry.space_group_name_H-M   'P 1'
#
loop_
_entity.id
_entity.type
_entity.pdbx_description
1 polymer ?
#
loop_
_entity_poly.entity_id
_entity_poly.type
_entity_poly.pdbx_seq_one_letter_code
_entity_poly.pdbx_strand_id
1 'polypeptide(L)'
;MEYLIIFLVTFLVLIGVVLALAFGKTPGYRPSRVEVLKILQALESGELAQEQWDMFLGYPISHDPDLEEIRRDLILIHEGDGVDLPAGSGIDGYIYDRSGRARVLKVREKLELLISKEMVYKDF
;
A
#
# COMPACT_ATOMS: atom_id res chain seq x y z
N MET A 1 54.28 -4.03 -4.21
CA MET A 1 53.59 -3.02 -3.39
C MET A 1 52.29 -2.57 -4.03
N GLU A 2 52.29 -2.14 -5.30
CA GLU A 2 51.08 -1.67 -6.01
C GLU A 2 49.94 -2.70 -6.06
N TYR A 3 50.22 -3.95 -6.41
CA TYR A 3 49.20 -5.02 -6.42
C TYR A 3 48.57 -5.27 -5.05
N LEU A 4 49.33 -5.07 -3.97
CA LEU A 4 48.87 -5.26 -2.60
C LEU A 4 47.93 -4.11 -2.18
N ILE A 5 48.21 -2.89 -2.64
CA ILE A 5 47.35 -1.72 -2.44
C ILE A 5 46.04 -1.89 -3.24
N ILE A 6 46.13 -2.29 -4.51
CA ILE A 6 44.95 -2.53 -5.35
C ILE A 6 44.07 -3.62 -4.74
N PHE A 7 44.68 -4.72 -4.28
CA PHE A 7 43.98 -5.79 -3.58
C PHE A 7 43.28 -5.29 -2.31
N LEU A 8 43.96 -4.53 -1.45
CA LEU A 8 43.36 -4.00 -0.22
C LEU A 8 42.21 -3.04 -0.49
N VAL A 9 42.36 -2.15 -1.48
CA VAL A 9 41.31 -1.19 -1.85
C VAL A 9 40.09 -1.92 -2.39
N THR A 10 40.29 -2.85 -3.33
CA THR A 10 39.17 -3.64 -3.89
C THR A 10 38.51 -4.50 -2.82
N PHE A 11 39.28 -5.10 -1.91
CA PHE A 11 38.75 -5.87 -0.78
C PHE A 11 37.90 -5.02 0.16
N LEU A 12 38.36 -3.81 0.51
CA LEU A 12 37.59 -2.88 1.34
C LEU A 12 36.31 -2.42 0.66
N VAL A 13 36.33 -2.14 -0.64
CA VAL A 13 35.13 -1.79 -1.41
C VAL A 13 34.12 -2.94 -1.39
N LEU A 14 34.58 -4.17 -1.63
CA LEU A 14 33.71 -5.35 -1.60
C LEU A 14 33.10 -5.59 -0.22
N ILE A 15 33.89 -5.46 0.85
CA ILE A 15 33.38 -5.53 2.22
C ILE A 15 32.33 -4.43 2.45
N GLY A 16 32.60 -3.20 2.01
CA GLY A 16 31.65 -2.09 2.13
C GLY A 16 30.31 -2.39 1.46
N VAL A 17 30.33 -2.95 0.24
CA VAL A 17 29.11 -3.35 -0.48
C VAL A 17 28.38 -4.48 0.26
N VAL A 18 29.09 -5.50 0.72
CA VAL A 18 28.50 -6.61 1.48
C VAL A 18 27.84 -6.10 2.75
N LEU A 19 28.49 -5.22 3.50
CA LEU A 19 27.92 -4.62 4.71
C LEU A 19 26.70 -3.74 4.39
N ALA A 20 26.76 -2.93 3.33
CA ALA A 20 25.63 -2.10 2.92
C ALA A 20 24.40 -2.95 2.56
N LEU A 21 24.59 -4.10 1.91
CA LEU A 21 23.50 -5.02 1.59
C LEU A 21 23.03 -5.82 2.81
N ALA A 22 23.94 -6.27 3.68
CA ALA A 22 23.60 -7.04 4.87
C ALA A 22 22.86 -6.21 5.93
N PHE A 23 23.20 -4.92 6.06
CA PHE A 23 22.59 -4.01 7.02
C PHE A 23 21.59 -3.03 6.40
N GLY A 24 21.47 -3.02 5.07
CA GLY A 24 20.43 -2.30 4.36
C GLY A 24 19.08 -2.88 4.71
N LYS A 25 18.32 -2.21 5.59
CA LYS A 25 16.93 -2.55 5.84
C LYS A 25 16.17 -2.36 4.54
N THR A 26 15.57 -3.43 4.01
CA THR A 26 14.59 -3.29 2.93
C THR A 26 13.49 -2.35 3.42
N PRO A 27 13.24 -1.21 2.75
CA PRO A 27 12.08 -0.39 3.08
C PRO A 27 10.84 -1.24 2.83
N GLY A 28 10.24 -1.76 3.90
CA GLY A 28 9.02 -2.55 3.81
C GLY A 28 7.86 -1.63 3.46
N TYR A 29 7.08 -2.01 2.45
CA TYR A 29 5.80 -1.35 2.18
C TYR A 29 4.89 -1.59 3.39
N ARG A 30 4.68 -0.56 4.20
CA ARG A 30 3.94 -0.62 5.45
C ARG A 30 2.99 0.57 5.54
N PRO A 31 1.92 0.58 4.73
CA PRO A 31 1.00 1.70 4.69
C PRO A 31 0.31 1.89 6.05
N SER A 32 0.23 3.13 6.48
CA SER A 32 -0.56 3.56 7.63
C SER A 32 -2.03 3.75 7.23
N ARG A 33 -2.95 3.71 8.21
CA ARG A 33 -4.38 3.95 7.99
C ARG A 33 -4.65 5.28 7.26
N VAL A 34 -3.89 6.32 7.58
CA VAL A 34 -3.99 7.65 6.94
C VAL A 34 -3.53 7.63 5.48
N GLU A 35 -2.46 6.89 5.17
CA GLU A 35 -2.00 6.72 3.78
C GLU A 35 -3.02 5.93 2.96
N VAL A 36 -3.60 4.87 3.52
CA VAL A 36 -4.68 4.13 2.84
C VAL A 36 -5.90 5.03 2.61
N LEU A 37 -6.28 5.86 3.58
CA LEU A 37 -7.36 6.83 3.38
C LEU A 37 -7.08 7.77 2.22
N LYS A 38 -5.84 8.27 2.10
CA LYS A 38 -5.43 9.11 0.96
C LYS A 38 -5.50 8.35 -0.37
N ILE A 39 -5.12 7.07 -0.41
CA ILE A 39 -5.28 6.24 -1.62
C ILE A 39 -6.76 6.16 -2.03
N LEU A 40 -7.67 5.93 -1.07
CA LEU A 40 -9.11 5.87 -1.36
C LEU A 40 -9.66 7.22 -1.84
N GLN A 41 -9.21 8.33 -1.25
CA GLN A 41 -9.56 9.68 -1.71
C GLN A 41 -9.05 9.96 -3.13
N ALA A 42 -7.81 9.57 -3.43
CA ALA A 42 -7.23 9.69 -4.76
C ALA A 42 -8.03 8.88 -5.79
N LEU A 43 -8.45 7.66 -5.44
CA LEU A 43 -9.31 6.82 -6.29
C LEU A 43 -10.64 7.51 -6.62
N GLU A 44 -11.27 8.13 -5.62
CA GLU A 44 -12.53 8.85 -5.81
C GLU A 44 -12.40 10.12 -6.62
N SER A 45 -11.26 10.80 -6.55
CA SER A 45 -10.97 12.00 -7.35
C SER A 45 -10.55 11.68 -8.79
N GLY A 46 -10.12 10.44 -9.06
CA GLY A 46 -9.58 10.04 -10.38
C GLY A 46 -8.08 10.35 -10.54
N GLU A 47 -7.40 10.71 -9.46
CA GLU A 47 -5.97 11.03 -9.44
C GLU A 47 -5.08 9.80 -9.16
N LEU A 48 -5.68 8.65 -8.84
CA LEU A 48 -4.93 7.44 -8.52
C LEU A 48 -4.53 6.67 -9.79
N ALA A 49 -3.24 6.42 -9.94
CA ALA A 49 -2.71 5.57 -11.01
C ALA A 49 -3.11 4.10 -10.81
N GLN A 50 -3.41 3.40 -11.90
CA GLN A 50 -3.81 1.98 -11.88
C GLN A 50 -2.74 1.11 -11.22
N GLU A 51 -1.46 1.34 -11.52
CA GLU A 51 -0.35 0.56 -10.99
C GLU A 51 -0.22 0.72 -9.47
N GLN A 52 -0.47 1.93 -8.96
CA GLN A 52 -0.45 2.20 -7.52
C GLN A 52 -1.59 1.47 -6.81
N TRP A 53 -2.77 1.42 -7.44
CA TRP A 53 -3.93 0.70 -6.92
C TRP A 53 -3.70 -0.81 -6.91
N ASP A 54 -3.21 -1.37 -8.01
CA ASP A 54 -2.92 -2.80 -8.14
C ASP A 54 -1.84 -3.23 -7.13
N MET A 55 -0.81 -2.40 -6.92
CA MET A 55 0.21 -2.63 -5.89
C MET A 55 -0.39 -2.64 -4.48
N PHE A 56 -1.28 -1.69 -4.16
CA PHE A 56 -1.95 -1.64 -2.87
C PHE A 56 -2.84 -2.87 -2.64
N LEU A 57 -3.63 -3.27 -3.64
CA LEU A 57 -4.44 -4.48 -3.56
C LEU A 57 -3.60 -5.75 -3.47
N GLY A 58 -2.44 -5.79 -4.11
CA GLY A 58 -1.56 -6.97 -4.15
C GLY A 58 -0.73 -7.20 -2.88
N TYR A 59 -0.62 -6.23 -1.97
CA TYR A 59 0.27 -6.33 -0.81
C TYR A 59 -0.48 -6.50 0.52
N PRO A 60 -0.33 -7.64 1.22
CA PRO A 60 -0.97 -7.87 2.52
C PRO A 60 -0.46 -6.91 3.62
N ILE A 61 -1.36 -6.47 4.48
CA ILE A 61 -1.09 -5.54 5.58
C ILE A 61 -1.08 -6.30 6.91
N SER A 62 -0.09 -7.17 7.10
CA SER A 62 -0.06 -8.09 8.27
C SER A 62 0.12 -7.41 9.63
N HIS A 63 0.56 -6.15 9.67
CA HIS A 63 0.80 -5.43 10.92
C HIS A 63 -0.44 -4.77 11.52
N ASP A 64 -1.52 -4.66 10.75
CA ASP A 64 -2.74 -3.97 11.16
C ASP A 64 -3.95 -4.78 10.67
N PRO A 65 -4.50 -5.68 11.51
CA PRO A 65 -5.54 -6.62 11.09
C PRO A 65 -6.84 -5.92 10.66
N ASP A 66 -7.19 -4.79 11.26
CA ASP A 66 -8.37 -4.02 10.86
C ASP A 66 -8.18 -3.42 9.46
N LEU A 67 -6.97 -2.92 9.18
CA LEU A 67 -6.64 -2.36 7.87
C LEU A 67 -6.52 -3.44 6.80
N GLU A 68 -6.08 -4.64 7.16
CA GLU A 68 -6.12 -5.80 6.29
C GLU A 68 -7.55 -6.23 5.95
N GLU A 69 -8.48 -6.14 6.90
CA GLU A 69 -9.91 -6.36 6.63
C GLU A 69 -10.44 -5.34 5.61
N ILE A 70 -10.10 -4.06 5.78
CA ILE A 70 -10.42 -3.00 4.79
C ILE A 70 -9.86 -3.34 3.41
N ARG A 71 -8.60 -3.79 3.32
CA ARG A 71 -7.99 -4.19 2.04
C ARG A 71 -8.76 -5.37 1.42
N ARG A 72 -9.13 -6.37 2.22
CA ARG A 72 -9.91 -7.53 1.74
C ARG A 72 -11.28 -7.10 1.22
N ASP A 73 -11.97 -6.20 1.91
CA ASP A 73 -13.25 -5.64 1.43
C ASP A 73 -13.08 -4.97 0.05
N LEU A 74 -11.96 -4.27 -0.18
CA LEU A 74 -11.65 -3.65 -1.47
C LEU A 74 -11.31 -4.66 -2.57
N ILE A 75 -10.66 -5.78 -2.23
CA ILE A 75 -10.44 -6.89 -3.17
C ILE A 75 -11.78 -7.49 -3.60
N LEU A 76 -12.72 -7.70 -2.68
CA LEU A 76 -14.04 -8.22 -3.03
C LEU A 76 -14.79 -7.27 -3.99
N ILE A 77 -14.61 -5.96 -3.84
CA ILE A 77 -15.14 -4.98 -4.80
C ILE A 77 -14.44 -5.10 -6.16
N HIS A 78 -13.13 -5.35 -6.17
CA HIS A 78 -12.32 -5.45 -7.39
C HIS A 78 -12.60 -6.72 -8.18
N GLU A 79 -12.56 -7.88 -7.53
CA GLU A 79 -12.64 -9.21 -8.14
C GLU A 79 -14.07 -9.78 -8.16
N GLY A 80 -14.95 -9.26 -7.29
CA GLY A 80 -16.22 -9.90 -6.98
C GLY A 80 -16.06 -11.02 -5.96
N ASP A 81 -17.18 -11.45 -5.37
CA ASP A 81 -17.19 -12.52 -4.36
C ASP A 81 -18.12 -13.70 -4.74
N GLY A 82 -18.59 -13.71 -5.98
CA GLY A 82 -19.53 -14.68 -6.53
C GLY A 82 -21.00 -14.34 -6.27
N VAL A 83 -21.30 -13.40 -5.35
CA VAL A 83 -22.64 -12.84 -5.14
C VAL A 83 -22.73 -11.47 -5.83
N ASP A 84 -21.77 -10.60 -5.54
CA ASP A 84 -21.62 -9.31 -6.16
C ASP A 84 -20.66 -9.41 -7.35
N LEU A 85 -21.04 -8.73 -8.44
CA LEU A 85 -20.17 -8.60 -9.60
C LEU A 85 -18.95 -7.71 -9.27
N PRO A 86 -17.80 -7.98 -9.91
CA PRO A 86 -16.65 -7.09 -9.85
C PRO A 86 -17.04 -5.68 -10.29
N ALA A 87 -16.36 -4.67 -9.72
CA ALA A 87 -16.58 -3.29 -10.12
C ALA A 87 -16.22 -3.11 -11.60
N GLY A 88 -17.11 -2.48 -12.37
CA GLY A 88 -16.80 -2.14 -13.75
C GLY A 88 -15.68 -1.12 -13.83
N SER A 89 -14.96 -1.11 -14.95
CA SER A 89 -13.92 -0.11 -15.23
C SER A 89 -14.51 1.29 -15.39
N GLY A 90 -13.81 2.30 -14.86
CA GLY A 90 -14.17 3.70 -15.03
C GLY A 90 -13.75 4.26 -16.40
N ILE A 91 -14.06 5.54 -16.61
CA ILE A 91 -13.72 6.33 -17.80
C ILE A 91 -12.95 7.57 -17.31
N ASP A 92 -12.13 8.20 -18.15
CA ASP A 92 -11.51 9.52 -17.87
C ASP A 92 -10.61 9.53 -16.62
N GLY A 93 -9.76 8.50 -16.48
CA GLY A 93 -8.81 8.39 -15.36
C GLY A 93 -9.38 7.73 -14.10
N TYR A 94 -10.68 7.46 -14.04
CA TYR A 94 -11.26 6.68 -12.95
C TYR A 94 -10.98 5.18 -13.11
N ILE A 95 -10.51 4.55 -12.02
CA ILE A 95 -10.30 3.08 -11.96
C ILE A 95 -11.63 2.34 -12.08
N TYR A 96 -12.63 2.76 -11.30
CA TYR A 96 -13.94 2.11 -11.27
C TYR A 96 -15.05 2.98 -11.83
N ASP A 97 -16.12 2.33 -12.29
CA ASP A 97 -17.39 2.96 -12.63
C ASP A 97 -18.07 3.61 -11.41
N ARG A 98 -19.18 4.31 -11.65
CA ARG A 98 -19.87 5.05 -10.59
C ARG A 98 -20.37 4.14 -9.46
N SER A 99 -20.83 2.94 -9.78
CA SER A 99 -21.28 1.93 -8.81
C SER A 99 -20.12 1.41 -7.96
N GLY A 100 -18.98 1.09 -8.59
CA GLY A 100 -17.77 0.63 -7.93
C GLY A 100 -17.24 1.67 -6.96
N ARG A 101 -17.15 2.94 -7.39
CA ARG A 101 -16.74 4.05 -6.50
C ARG A 101 -17.70 4.24 -5.32
N ALA A 102 -19.01 4.07 -5.52
CA ALA A 102 -19.97 4.13 -4.42
C ALA A 102 -19.81 2.98 -3.41
N ARG A 103 -19.36 1.80 -3.84
CA ARG A 103 -19.00 0.70 -2.92
C ARG A 103 -17.71 1.01 -2.17
N VAL A 104 -16.69 1.53 -2.86
CA VAL A 104 -15.42 1.95 -2.24
C VAL A 104 -15.65 3.03 -1.18
N LEU A 105 -16.55 3.98 -1.43
CA LEU A 105 -16.92 5.02 -0.48
C LEU A 105 -17.40 4.45 0.86
N LYS A 106 -18.22 3.40 0.86
CA LYS A 106 -18.67 2.73 2.10
C LYS A 106 -17.51 2.15 2.89
N VAL A 107 -16.52 1.58 2.20
CA VAL A 107 -15.31 1.04 2.83
C VAL A 107 -14.44 2.19 3.36
N ARG A 108 -14.37 3.32 2.66
CA ARG A 108 -13.69 4.53 3.15
C ARG A 108 -14.31 5.06 4.44
N GLU A 109 -15.63 5.13 4.52
CA GLU A 109 -16.34 5.55 5.74
C GLU A 109 -16.04 4.62 6.92
N LYS A 110 -15.96 3.30 6.68
CA LYS A 110 -15.51 2.31 7.70
C LYS A 110 -14.09 2.62 8.18
N LEU A 111 -13.17 2.94 7.28
CA LEU A 111 -11.79 3.31 7.62
C LEU A 111 -11.71 4.63 8.40
N GLU A 112 -12.48 5.65 8.02
CA GLU A 112 -12.54 6.93 8.75
C GLU A 112 -13.06 6.74 10.18
N LEU A 113 -14.04 5.86 10.36
CA LEU A 113 -14.57 5.50 11.68
C LEU A 113 -13.53 4.74 12.52
N LEU A 114 -12.70 3.88 11.91
CA LEU A 114 -11.58 3.23 12.60
C LEU A 114 -10.52 4.25 13.05
N ILE A 115 -10.16 5.18 12.19
CA ILE A 115 -9.17 6.24 12.49
C ILE A 115 -9.68 7.15 13.63
N SER A 116 -10.95 7.55 13.58
CA SER A 116 -11.52 8.43 14.62
C SER A 116 -11.58 7.74 15.99
N LYS A 117 -11.96 6.45 16.05
CA LYS A 117 -11.94 5.67 17.29
C LYS A 117 -10.55 5.58 17.92
N GLU A 118 -9.50 5.42 17.11
CA GLU A 118 -8.12 5.38 17.60
C GLU A 118 -7.63 6.73 18.13
N MET A 119 -8.00 7.84 17.49
CA MET A 119 -7.64 9.18 18.00
C MET A 119 -8.25 9.40 19.38
N VAL A 120 -9.53 9.05 19.56
CA VAL A 120 -10.23 9.20 20.84
C VAL A 120 -9.54 8.41 21.96
N TYR A 121 -8.99 7.22 21.69
CA TYR A 121 -8.29 6.43 22.71
C TYR A 121 -6.91 6.98 23.08
N LYS A 122 -6.26 7.73 22.19
CA LYS A 122 -4.93 8.34 22.47
C LYS A 122 -5.00 9.58 23.36
N ASP A 123 -6.18 10.17 23.53
CA ASP A 123 -6.41 11.38 24.33
C ASP A 123 -6.81 11.10 25.80
N PHE A 124 -6.86 9.83 26.24
CA PHE A 124 -7.11 9.40 27.63
C PHE A 124 -5.88 8.74 28.26
#